data_AF-A0A2G6ARX4-F1
#
_entry.id   AF-A0A2G6ARX4-F1
#
_cell.length_a   1.000
_cell.length_b   1.000
_cell.length_c   1.000
_cell.angle_alpha   90.00
_cell.angle_beta   90.00
_cell.angle_gamma   90.00
#
_symmetry.space_group_name_H-M   'P 1'
#
loop_
_entity.id
_entity.type
_entity.pdbx_description
1 polymer ?
#
loop_
_entity_poly.entity_id
_entity_poly.type
_entity_poly.pdbx_seq_one_letter_code
_entity_poly.pdbx_strand_id
1 'polypeptide(L)'
;MLVNYRVVKKKRLLFDDRFTKTICMAIASISSFVTALYVALLLPADQIATYLLPVFLGVFIGWQFGSLIQAPASLNGLYNGVMGGVMGMMLGAVLKNPALCNIPLNSNSLIATNLFIITMFITFSHSLVCFFIRRSMRA
;
A
#
# COMPACT_ATOMS: atom_id res chain seq x y z
N MET A 1 -6.61 0.61 8.78
CA MET A 1 -5.34 1.35 8.90
C MET A 1 -5.21 2.11 10.23
N LEU A 2 -6.14 3.01 10.59
CA LEU A 2 -6.09 3.80 11.85
C LEU A 2 -5.97 2.97 13.14
N VAL A 3 -6.67 1.83 13.22
CA VAL A 3 -6.58 0.92 14.38
C VAL A 3 -5.15 0.40 14.56
N ASN A 4 -4.50 -0.02 13.47
CA ASN A 4 -3.11 -0.51 13.53
C ASN A 4 -2.16 0.62 13.94
N TYR A 5 -2.34 1.83 13.39
CA TYR A 5 -1.58 3.00 13.80
C TYR A 5 -1.67 3.26 15.32
N ARG A 6 -2.89 3.26 15.88
CA ARG A 6 -3.09 3.47 17.33
C ARG A 6 -2.45 2.37 18.18
N VAL A 7 -2.56 1.11 17.76
CA VAL A 7 -1.97 -0.04 18.47
C VAL A 7 -0.43 0.06 18.47
N VAL A 8 0.18 0.34 17.31
CA VAL A 8 1.63 0.51 17.20
C VAL A 8 2.10 1.71 18.02
N LYS A 9 1.40 2.85 17.95
CA LYS A 9 1.73 4.05 18.74
C LYS A 9 1.71 3.77 20.24
N LYS A 10 0.70 3.05 20.75
CA LYS A 10 0.56 2.74 22.18
C LYS A 10 1.63 1.76 22.68
N LYS A 11 2.01 0.79 21.85
CA LYS A 11 2.91 -0.30 22.25
C LYS A 11 4.36 -0.14 21.77
N ARG A 12 4.74 0.97 21.11
CA ARG A 12 6.11 1.20 20.61
C ARG A 12 7.20 1.14 21.67
N LEU A 13 6.87 1.43 22.94
CA LEU A 13 7.82 1.43 24.05
C LEU A 13 8.25 0.01 24.48
N LEU A 14 7.50 -1.02 24.06
CA LEU A 14 7.76 -2.42 24.44
C LEU A 14 8.67 -3.16 23.45
N PHE A 15 8.88 -2.60 22.26
CA PHE A 15 9.61 -3.26 21.17
C PHE A 15 10.90 -2.53 20.85
N ASP A 16 11.96 -3.30 20.62
CA ASP A 16 13.24 -2.82 20.11
C ASP A 16 13.04 -2.00 18.82
N ASP A 17 13.84 -0.94 18.65
CA ASP A 17 13.67 0.05 17.58
C ASP A 17 13.69 -0.59 16.18
N ARG A 18 14.42 -1.71 16.02
CA ARG A 18 14.51 -2.48 14.78
C ARG A 18 13.18 -3.19 14.44
N PHE A 19 12.47 -3.75 15.41
CA PHE A 19 11.18 -4.42 15.16
C PHE A 19 10.10 -3.41 14.82
N THR A 20 10.02 -2.32 15.60
CA THR A 20 9.10 -1.20 15.34
C THR A 20 9.31 -0.62 13.95
N LYS A 21 10.58 -0.44 13.55
CA LYS A 21 10.97 0.03 12.22
C LYS A 21 10.46 -0.89 11.09
N THR A 22 10.68 -2.20 11.19
CA THR A 22 10.20 -3.18 10.19
C THR A 22 8.67 -3.21 10.10
N ILE A 23 7.98 -3.22 11.24
CA ILE A 23 6.51 -3.23 11.30
C ILE A 23 5.93 -1.98 10.62
N CYS A 24 6.49 -0.80 10.91
CA CYS A 24 6.03 0.45 10.32
C CYS A 24 6.27 0.50 8.81
N MET A 25 7.41 0.01 8.31
CA MET A 25 7.66 -0.08 6.87
C MET A 25 6.73 -1.07 6.17
N ALA A 26 6.51 -2.24 6.75
CA ALA A 26 5.63 -3.25 6.19
C ALA A 26 4.19 -2.75 6.07
N ILE A 27 3.65 -2.08 7.11
CA ILE A 27 2.33 -1.45 7.02
C ILE A 27 2.34 -0.31 6.02
N ALA A 28 3.31 0.61 6.09
CA ALA A 28 3.35 1.78 5.21
C ALA A 28 3.32 1.36 3.74
N SER A 29 4.18 0.41 3.34
CA SER A 29 4.26 -0.08 1.96
C SER A 29 2.96 -0.74 1.51
N ILE A 30 2.47 -1.78 2.22
CA ILE A 30 1.30 -2.54 1.77
C ILE A 30 0.02 -1.70 1.81
N SER A 31 -0.13 -0.83 2.81
CA SER A 31 -1.29 0.06 2.88
C SER A 31 -1.26 1.14 1.81
N SER A 32 -0.10 1.72 1.51
CA SER A 32 0.04 2.71 0.43
C SER A 32 -0.21 2.07 -0.94
N PHE A 33 0.30 0.85 -1.14
CA PHE A 33 0.07 0.07 -2.34
C PHE A 33 -1.41 -0.23 -2.58
N VAL A 34 -2.11 -0.78 -1.58
CA VAL A 34 -3.53 -1.11 -1.70
C VAL A 34 -4.36 0.15 -1.94
N THR A 35 -4.14 1.21 -1.16
CA THR A 35 -4.91 2.46 -1.33
C THR A 35 -4.68 3.11 -2.69
N ALA A 36 -3.44 3.20 -3.15
CA ALA A 36 -3.10 3.74 -4.46
C ALA A 36 -3.70 2.91 -5.60
N LEU A 37 -3.65 1.57 -5.50
CA LEU A 37 -4.27 0.67 -6.47
C LEU A 37 -5.78 0.91 -6.57
N TYR A 38 -6.49 0.94 -5.45
CA TYR A 38 -7.94 1.14 -5.44
C TYR A 38 -8.31 2.50 -6.04
N VAL A 39 -7.58 3.56 -5.67
CA VAL A 39 -7.80 4.89 -6.25
C VAL A 39 -7.54 4.88 -7.75
N ALA A 40 -6.43 4.28 -8.20
CA ALA A 40 -6.12 4.16 -9.62
C ALA A 40 -7.17 3.33 -10.39
N LEU A 41 -7.81 2.35 -9.76
CA LEU A 41 -8.91 1.58 -10.34
C LEU A 41 -10.24 2.36 -10.37
N LEU A 42 -10.55 3.15 -9.34
CA LEU A 42 -11.79 3.94 -9.27
C LEU A 42 -11.77 5.18 -10.18
N LEU A 43 -10.63 5.85 -10.35
CA LEU A 43 -10.56 7.08 -11.15
C LEU A 43 -10.42 6.79 -12.65
N PRO A 44 -11.10 7.54 -13.53
CA PRO A 44 -10.98 7.36 -14.98
C PRO A 44 -9.56 7.73 -15.47
N ALA A 45 -9.07 7.04 -16.51
CA ALA A 45 -7.65 7.07 -16.91
C ALA A 45 -7.19 8.41 -17.52
N ASP A 46 -8.15 9.23 -17.93
CA ASP A 46 -8.02 10.48 -18.67
C ASP A 46 -7.75 11.71 -17.79
N GLN A 47 -7.72 11.55 -16.46
CA GLN A 47 -7.50 12.65 -15.53
C GLN A 47 -6.09 12.65 -14.95
N ILE A 48 -5.42 13.81 -14.95
CA ILE A 48 -4.13 14.03 -14.25
C ILE A 48 -4.24 13.64 -12.77
N ALA A 49 -5.43 13.81 -12.17
CA ALA A 49 -5.76 13.38 -10.82
C ALA A 49 -5.47 11.89 -10.57
N THR A 50 -5.56 11.04 -11.59
CA THR A 50 -5.33 9.59 -11.52
C THR A 50 -3.87 9.24 -11.24
N TYR A 51 -2.94 10.15 -11.54
CA TYR A 51 -1.51 9.98 -11.26
C TYR A 51 -1.07 10.71 -9.99
N LEU A 52 -1.57 11.92 -9.74
CA LEU A 52 -1.13 12.68 -8.57
C LEU A 52 -1.73 12.14 -7.26
N LEU A 53 -3.01 11.81 -7.26
CA LEU A 53 -3.76 11.48 -6.04
C LEU A 53 -3.27 10.19 -5.36
N PRO A 54 -2.97 9.08 -6.07
CA PRO A 54 -2.41 7.88 -5.46
C PRO A 54 -1.02 8.10 -4.84
N VAL A 55 -0.18 8.94 -5.47
CA VAL A 55 1.16 9.28 -4.94
C VAL A 55 1.03 10.10 -3.66
N PHE A 56 0.17 11.13 -3.66
CA PHE A 56 -0.06 11.92 -2.45
C PHE A 56 -0.58 11.08 -1.29
N LEU A 57 -1.48 10.12 -1.55
CA LEU A 57 -1.95 9.19 -0.52
C LEU A 57 -0.82 8.28 -0.01
N GLY A 58 0.04 7.77 -0.90
CA GLY A 58 1.20 6.97 -0.49
C GLY A 58 2.20 7.75 0.36
N VAL A 59 2.47 9.02 0.01
CA VAL A 59 3.27 9.95 0.81
C VAL A 59 2.64 10.15 2.19
N PHE A 60 1.33 10.45 2.24
CA PHE A 60 0.61 10.70 3.49
C PHE A 60 0.64 9.49 4.43
N ILE A 61 0.40 8.30 3.90
CA ILE A 61 0.45 7.04 4.67
C ILE A 61 1.88 6.77 5.15
N GLY A 62 2.87 6.90 4.27
CA GLY A 62 4.29 6.75 4.62
C GLY A 62 4.73 7.72 5.71
N TRP A 63 4.31 8.98 5.63
CA TRP A 63 4.55 9.99 6.66
C TRP A 63 3.91 9.61 7.99
N GLN A 64 2.65 9.18 7.98
CA GLN A 64 1.91 8.82 9.18
C GLN A 64 2.63 7.71 9.96
N PHE A 65 3.02 6.63 9.28
CA PHE A 65 3.74 5.53 9.93
C PHE A 65 5.23 5.83 10.17
N GLY A 66 5.87 6.64 9.32
CA GLY A 66 7.25 7.10 9.50
C GLY A 66 7.42 8.00 10.73
N SER A 67 6.41 8.80 11.08
CA SER A 67 6.42 9.66 12.28
C SER A 67 6.49 8.88 13.60
N LEU A 68 6.23 7.58 13.59
CA LEU A 68 6.31 6.72 14.77
C LEU A 68 7.74 6.28 15.13
N ILE A 69 8.70 6.48 14.24
CA ILE A 69 10.09 6.04 14.40
C ILE A 69 11.01 7.26 14.54
N GLN A 70 12.13 7.13 15.26
CA GLN A 70 13.14 8.19 15.35
C GLN A 70 13.83 8.43 13.99
N ALA A 71 14.23 9.68 13.73
CA ALA A 71 15.08 10.02 12.59
C ALA A 71 16.44 9.31 12.73
N PRO A 72 17.04 8.75 11.65
CA PRO A 72 16.66 8.82 10.24
C PRO A 72 15.70 7.72 9.76
N ALA A 73 15.25 6.82 10.63
CA ALA A 73 14.39 5.70 10.22
C ALA A 73 12.98 6.13 9.75
N SER A 74 12.54 7.33 10.12
CA SER A 74 11.33 7.97 9.61
C SER A 74 11.35 8.20 8.09
N LEU A 75 12.51 8.56 7.52
CA LEU A 75 12.70 8.69 6.06
C LEU A 75 12.44 7.37 5.34
N ASN A 76 12.79 6.26 5.97
CA ASN A 76 12.57 4.95 5.37
C ASN A 76 11.07 4.60 5.34
N GLY A 77 10.30 4.98 6.37
CA GLY A 77 8.84 4.85 6.37
C GLY A 77 8.18 5.66 5.25
N LEU A 78 8.64 6.90 5.04
CA LEU A 78 8.19 7.76 3.95
C LEU A 78 8.51 7.15 2.58
N TYR A 79 9.76 6.76 2.36
CA TYR A 79 10.21 6.12 1.12
C TYR A 79 9.40 4.88 0.77
N ASN A 80 9.16 3.99 1.76
CA ASN A 80 8.36 2.78 1.56
C ASN A 80 6.89 3.10 1.27
N GLY A 81 6.32 4.16 1.86
CA GLY A 81 4.97 4.62 1.52
C GLY A 81 4.87 5.17 0.09
N VAL A 82 5.85 5.98 -0.32
CA VAL A 82 5.93 6.50 -1.69
C VAL A 82 6.06 5.37 -2.71
N MET A 83 7.01 4.46 -2.49
CA MET A 83 7.21 3.31 -3.38
C MET A 83 5.97 2.42 -3.43
N GLY A 84 5.32 2.17 -2.29
CA GLY A 84 4.02 1.48 -2.25
C GLY A 84 2.98 2.19 -3.12
N GLY A 85 2.83 3.50 -2.98
CA GLY A 85 1.88 4.29 -3.77
C GLY A 85 2.15 4.25 -5.28
N VAL A 86 3.41 4.41 -5.69
CA VAL A 86 3.82 4.32 -7.10
C VAL A 86 3.55 2.93 -7.66
N MET A 87 3.97 1.88 -6.96
CA MET A 87 3.75 0.49 -7.39
C MET A 87 2.26 0.14 -7.50
N GLY A 88 1.44 0.63 -6.56
CA GLY A 88 -0.01 0.41 -6.57
C GLY A 88 -0.67 1.08 -7.77
N MET A 89 -0.27 2.31 -8.08
CA MET A 89 -0.74 3.02 -9.26
C MET A 89 -0.31 2.33 -10.56
N MET A 90 0.96 1.94 -10.68
CA MET A 90 1.47 1.25 -11.86
C MET A 90 0.69 -0.04 -12.12
N LEU A 91 0.46 -0.84 -11.07
CA LEU A 91 -0.37 -2.03 -11.21
C LEU A 91 -1.81 -1.69 -11.62
N GLY A 92 -2.41 -0.65 -11.05
CA GLY A 92 -3.75 -0.19 -11.43
C GLY A 92 -3.85 0.22 -12.90
N ALA A 93 -2.84 0.93 -13.42
CA ALA A 93 -2.77 1.32 -14.82
C ALA A 93 -2.65 0.08 -15.74
N VAL A 94 -1.81 -0.90 -15.38
CA VAL A 94 -1.66 -2.15 -16.13
C VAL A 94 -2.94 -2.98 -16.12
N LEU A 95 -3.67 -3.02 -14.99
CA LEU A 95 -4.95 -3.74 -14.92
C LEU A 95 -6.03 -3.10 -15.79
N LYS A 96 -5.99 -1.78 -16.00
CA LYS A 96 -6.90 -1.08 -16.91
C LYS A 96 -6.50 -1.21 -18.36
N ASN A 97 -5.20 -1.19 -18.64
CA ASN A 97 -4.68 -1.30 -19.99
C ASN A 97 -3.44 -2.22 -20.02
N PRO A 98 -3.62 -3.54 -20.17
CA PRO A 98 -2.52 -4.50 -20.14
C PRO A 98 -1.60 -4.40 -21.37
N ALA A 99 -1.99 -3.64 -22.41
CA ALA A 99 -1.11 -3.32 -23.53
C ALA A 99 0.12 -2.51 -23.11
N LEU A 100 0.09 -1.80 -21.97
CA LEU A 100 1.26 -1.14 -21.37
C LEU A 100 2.41 -2.11 -21.09
N CYS A 101 2.12 -3.39 -20.92
CA CYS A 101 3.09 -4.46 -20.69
C CYS A 101 3.24 -5.40 -21.90
N ASN A 102 2.75 -5.02 -23.09
CA ASN A 102 2.67 -5.88 -24.27
C ASN A 102 1.92 -7.20 -24.03
N ILE A 103 0.96 -7.21 -23.10
CA ILE A 103 0.12 -8.37 -22.83
C ILE A 103 -1.06 -8.32 -23.83
N PRO A 104 -1.31 -9.40 -24.60
CA PRO A 104 -2.33 -9.38 -25.64
C PRO A 104 -3.74 -9.21 -25.08
N LEU A 105 -4.51 -8.29 -25.69
CA LEU A 105 -5.90 -8.00 -25.36
C LEU A 105 -6.83 -9.04 -26.01
N ASN A 106 -6.84 -10.26 -25.46
CA ASN A 106 -7.60 -11.37 -26.05
C ASN A 106 -9.13 -11.21 -25.88
N SER A 107 -9.60 -10.66 -24.75
CA SER A 107 -11.02 -10.38 -24.52
C SER A 107 -11.27 -9.50 -23.30
N ASN A 108 -12.32 -8.68 -23.33
CA ASN A 108 -12.74 -7.84 -22.18
C ASN A 108 -13.13 -8.68 -20.95
N SER A 109 -13.64 -9.90 -21.14
CA SER A 109 -14.01 -10.81 -20.05
C SER A 109 -12.79 -11.34 -19.28
N LEU A 110 -11.66 -11.54 -19.96
CA LEU A 110 -10.41 -11.96 -19.33
C LEU A 110 -9.79 -10.83 -18.50
N ILE A 111 -9.87 -9.59 -18.98
CA ILE A 111 -9.44 -8.39 -18.24
C ILE A 111 -10.25 -8.23 -16.96
N ALA A 112 -11.58 -8.33 -17.04
CA ALA A 112 -12.46 -8.21 -15.88
C ALA A 112 -12.19 -9.30 -14.83
N THR A 113 -12.00 -10.55 -15.28
CA THR A 113 -11.67 -11.68 -14.41
C THR A 113 -10.34 -11.48 -13.68
N ASN A 114 -9.30 -11.07 -14.40
CA ASN A 114 -7.98 -10.81 -13.82
C ASN A 114 -8.01 -9.65 -12.81
N LEU A 115 -8.73 -8.57 -13.14
CA LEU A 115 -8.90 -7.44 -12.23
C LEU A 115 -9.54 -7.91 -10.91
N PHE A 116 -10.59 -8.73 -10.97
CA PHE A 116 -11.24 -9.26 -9.77
C PHE A 116 -10.32 -10.18 -8.96
N ILE A 117 -9.65 -11.15 -9.60
CA ILE A 117 -8.76 -12.10 -8.92
C ILE A 117 -7.60 -11.37 -8.24
N ILE A 118 -6.95 -10.44 -8.94
CA ILE A 118 -5.78 -9.72 -8.43
C ILE A 118 -6.17 -8.80 -7.27
N THR A 119 -7.29 -8.08 -7.38
CA THR A 119 -7.76 -7.20 -6.28
C THR A 119 -8.18 -7.99 -5.03
N MET A 120 -8.82 -9.15 -5.20
CA MET A 120 -9.12 -10.08 -4.09
C MET A 120 -7.84 -10.61 -3.43
N PHE A 121 -6.85 -11.02 -4.22
CA PHE A 121 -5.56 -11.47 -3.69
C PHE A 121 -4.85 -10.35 -2.89
N ILE A 122 -4.86 -9.13 -3.41
CA ILE A 122 -4.21 -7.99 -2.76
C ILE A 122 -4.88 -7.62 -1.45
N THR A 123 -6.22 -7.60 -1.39
CA THR A 123 -6.94 -7.36 -0.13
C THR A 123 -6.75 -8.46 0.89
N PHE A 124 -6.69 -9.72 0.46
CA PHE A 124 -6.35 -10.83 1.33
C PHE A 124 -4.94 -10.67 1.91
N SER A 125 -3.94 -10.37 1.07
CA SER A 125 -2.56 -10.14 1.51
C SER A 125 -2.45 -8.95 2.50
N HIS A 126 -3.17 -7.86 2.24
CA HIS A 126 -3.23 -6.68 3.11
C HIS A 126 -3.81 -7.03 4.49
N SER A 127 -4.89 -7.80 4.50
CA SER A 127 -5.54 -8.26 5.73
C SER A 127 -4.64 -9.20 6.53
N LEU A 128 -3.92 -10.10 5.84
CA LEU A 128 -2.99 -11.05 6.43
C LEU A 128 -1.78 -10.36 7.08
N VAL A 129 -1.19 -9.36 6.41
CA VAL A 129 -0.12 -8.54 7.01
C VAL A 129 -0.63 -7.76 8.21
N CYS A 130 -1.80 -7.14 8.11
CA CYS A 130 -2.43 -6.45 9.23
C CYS A 130 -2.69 -7.40 10.41
N PHE A 131 -3.10 -8.63 10.14
CA PHE A 131 -3.32 -9.67 11.15
C PHE A 131 -2.02 -10.08 11.83
N PHE A 132 -0.96 -10.37 11.07
CA PHE A 132 0.34 -10.72 11.63
C PHE A 132 0.92 -9.61 12.50
N ILE A 133 0.77 -8.36 12.10
CA ILE A 133 1.26 -7.24 12.91
C ILE A 133 0.46 -7.12 14.20
N ARG A 134 -0.87 -7.24 14.15
CA ARG A 134 -1.69 -7.26 15.38
C ARG A 134 -1.29 -8.41 16.30
N ARG A 135 -1.02 -9.59 15.74
CA ARG A 135 -0.57 -10.76 16.50
C ARG A 135 0.81 -10.51 17.13
N SER A 136 1.74 -9.94 16.38
CA SER A 136 3.08 -9.57 16.87
C SER A 136 3.03 -8.58 18.04
N MET A 137 2.04 -7.69 18.09
CA MET A 137 1.89 -6.72 19.18
C MET A 137 1.06 -7.26 20.36
N ARG A 138 0.53 -8.49 20.28
CA ARG A 138 -0.21 -9.15 21.37
C ARG A 138 0.67 -10.10 22.19
N ALA A 139 1.71 -10.66 21.58
CA ALA A 139 2.81 -11.33 22.28
C ALA A 139 3.58 -10.31 23.13
#